data_AF-A0A529VVF6-F1
#
_entry.id   AF-A0A529VVF6-F1
#
_cell.length_a   1.000
_cell.length_b   1.000
_cell.length_c   1.000
_cell.angle_alpha   90.00
_cell.angle_beta   90.00
_cell.angle_gamma   90.00
#
_symmetry.space_group_name_H-M   'P 1'
#
loop_
_entity.id
_entity.type
_entity.pdbx_description
1 polymer ?
#
loop_
_entity_poly.entity_id
_entity_poly.type
_entity_poly.pdbx_seq_one_letter_code
_entity_poly.pdbx_strand_id
1 'polypeptide(L)'
;LVEVVADGETGWHVPPSDAKALAGKLGEIIQRPELWRGFAAAGRARYETLFSEHIAAAAIVAIVADKLKATPRRGRARVAREAETSP
;
A
#
# COMPACT_ATOMS: atom_id res chain seq x y z
N LEU A 1 -5.40 -4.16 -9.49
CA LEU A 1 -6.48 -5.00 -8.90
C LEU A 1 -5.96 -6.33 -8.36
N VAL A 2 -5.17 -7.08 -9.14
CA VAL A 2 -4.55 -8.35 -8.67
C VAL A 2 -3.66 -8.20 -7.43
N GLU A 3 -3.11 -7.01 -7.19
CA GLU A 3 -2.33 -6.70 -5.98
C GLU A 3 -3.21 -6.43 -4.74
N VAL A 4 -4.47 -6.00 -4.95
CA VAL A 4 -5.40 -5.62 -3.88
C VAL A 4 -6.18 -6.84 -3.40
N VAL A 5 -6.74 -7.60 -4.35
CA VAL A 5 -7.50 -8.83 -4.07
C VAL A 5 -6.55 -10.01 -4.02
N ALA A 6 -6.56 -10.76 -2.91
CA ALA A 6 -5.93 -12.07 -2.84
C ALA A 6 -6.95 -13.12 -3.35
N ASP A 7 -6.62 -13.75 -4.47
CA ASP A 7 -7.48 -14.74 -5.13
C ASP A 7 -7.76 -15.93 -4.20
N GLY A 8 -9.04 -16.27 -4.05
CA GLY A 8 -9.49 -17.35 -3.16
C GLY A 8 -9.52 -17.02 -1.67
N GLU A 9 -9.09 -15.82 -1.25
CA GLU A 9 -9.04 -15.42 0.16
C GLU A 9 -9.89 -14.19 0.46
N THR A 10 -9.74 -13.14 -0.36
CA THR A 10 -10.47 -11.87 -0.20
C THR A 10 -11.38 -11.58 -1.38
N GLY A 11 -11.42 -12.47 -2.37
CA GLY A 11 -12.19 -12.35 -3.61
C GLY A 11 -11.67 -13.31 -4.67
N TRP A 12 -12.06 -13.08 -5.93
CA TRP A 12 -11.58 -13.84 -7.07
C TRP A 12 -11.18 -12.94 -8.22
N HIS A 13 -10.23 -13.42 -9.00
CA HIS A 13 -9.90 -12.87 -10.30
C HIS A 13 -10.66 -13.60 -11.40
N VAL A 14 -11.01 -12.83 -12.42
CA VAL A 14 -11.52 -13.34 -13.70
C VAL A 14 -10.69 -12.71 -14.82
N PRO A 15 -10.55 -13.37 -15.97
CA PRO A 15 -9.87 -12.78 -17.12
C PRO A 15 -10.51 -11.45 -17.53
N PRO A 16 -9.71 -10.45 -17.95
CA PRO A 16 -10.23 -9.19 -18.43
C PRO A 16 -11.03 -9.40 -19.72
N SER A 17 -12.10 -8.61 -19.88
CA SER A 17 -12.98 -8.63 -21.06
C SER A 17 -13.68 -9.98 -21.34
N ASP A 18 -13.76 -10.87 -20.35
CA ASP A 18 -14.48 -12.15 -20.45
C ASP A 18 -15.79 -12.12 -19.64
N ALA A 19 -16.87 -11.71 -20.30
CA ALA A 19 -18.20 -11.65 -19.70
C ALA A 19 -18.72 -13.04 -19.28
N LYS A 20 -18.32 -14.11 -19.97
CA LYS A 20 -18.77 -15.47 -19.67
C LYS A 20 -18.10 -15.97 -18.40
N ALA A 21 -16.80 -15.73 -18.23
CA ALA A 21 -16.07 -16.05 -17.01
C ALA A 21 -16.63 -15.28 -15.81
N LEU A 22 -16.90 -13.98 -15.97
CA LEU A 22 -17.51 -13.17 -14.91
C LEU A 22 -18.89 -13.69 -14.51
N ALA A 23 -19.78 -13.94 -15.48
CA ALA A 23 -21.12 -14.46 -15.22
C ALA A 23 -21.08 -15.84 -14.54
N GLY A 24 -20.18 -16.73 -14.97
CA GLY A 24 -19.98 -18.04 -14.34
C GLY A 24 -19.54 -17.93 -12.88
N LYS A 25 -18.57 -17.06 -12.59
CA LYS A 25 -18.09 -16.85 -11.22
C LYS A 25 -19.16 -16.23 -10.33
N LEU A 26 -19.90 -15.23 -10.82
CA LEU A 26 -21.02 -14.64 -10.08
C LEU A 26 -22.12 -15.67 -9.78
N GLY A 27 -22.45 -16.52 -10.76
CA GLY A 27 -23.40 -17.62 -10.57
C GLY A 27 -22.97 -18.58 -9.46
N GLU A 28 -21.69 -18.97 -9.44
CA GLU A 28 -21.13 -19.80 -8.37
C GLU A 28 -21.24 -19.11 -6.99
N ILE A 29 -20.87 -17.83 -6.89
CA ILE A 29 -20.91 -17.05 -5.64
C ILE A 29 -22.32 -16.97 -5.06
N ILE A 30 -23.33 -16.79 -5.92
CA ILE A 30 -24.74 -16.69 -5.52
C ILE A 30 -25.27 -18.05 -5.06
N GLN A 31 -24.92 -19.13 -5.78
CA GLN A 31 -25.40 -20.47 -5.48
C GLN A 31 -24.69 -21.12 -4.29
N ARG A 32 -23.48 -20.66 -3.95
CA ARG A 32 -22.61 -21.29 -2.96
C ARG A 32 -22.05 -20.27 -1.95
N PRO A 33 -22.90 -19.63 -1.13
CA PRO A 33 -22.49 -18.62 -0.16
C PRO A 33 -21.48 -19.12 0.89
N GLU A 34 -21.43 -20.43 1.11
CA GLU A 34 -20.44 -21.06 1.98
C GLU A 34 -19.00 -20.87 1.53
N LEU A 35 -18.75 -20.72 0.22
CA LEU A 35 -17.40 -20.66 -0.35
C LEU A 35 -16.64 -19.40 0.01
N TRP A 36 -17.36 -18.31 0.32
CA TRP A 36 -16.76 -17.03 0.66
C TRP A 36 -17.07 -16.58 2.09
N ARG A 37 -17.53 -17.50 2.94
CA ARG A 37 -17.62 -17.20 4.37
C ARG A 37 -16.26 -16.75 4.90
N GLY A 38 -16.24 -15.53 5.44
CA GLY A 38 -15.03 -14.92 5.97
C GLY A 38 -14.26 -14.05 4.99
N PHE A 39 -14.57 -14.04 3.69
CA PHE A 39 -13.84 -13.22 2.72
C PHE A 39 -13.92 -11.72 3.05
N ALA A 40 -15.07 -11.25 3.53
CA ALA A 40 -15.22 -9.86 3.96
C ALA A 40 -14.28 -9.51 5.14
N ALA A 41 -14.17 -10.41 6.12
CA ALA A 41 -13.29 -10.23 7.26
C ALA A 41 -11.81 -10.28 6.84
N ALA A 42 -11.45 -11.24 5.98
CA ALA A 42 -10.10 -11.36 5.42
C ALA A 42 -9.71 -10.12 4.60
N GLY A 43 -10.62 -9.63 3.74
CA GLY A 43 -10.44 -8.41 2.96
C GLY A 43 -10.25 -7.18 3.84
N ARG A 44 -11.05 -7.08 4.92
CA ARG A 44 -10.91 -6.00 5.90
C ARG A 44 -9.56 -6.04 6.62
N ALA A 45 -9.15 -7.21 7.10
CA ALA A 45 -7.86 -7.38 7.76
C ALA A 45 -6.70 -7.02 6.81
N ARG A 46 -6.77 -7.43 5.54
CA ARG A 46 -5.78 -7.08 4.52
C ARG A 46 -5.72 -5.56 4.27
N TYR A 47 -6.86 -4.90 4.17
CA TYR A 47 -6.92 -3.44 4.05
C TYR A 47 -6.25 -2.75 5.25
N GLU A 48 -6.64 -3.13 6.47
CA GLU A 48 -6.13 -2.50 7.68
C GLU A 48 -4.62 -2.65 7.82
N THR A 49 -4.08 -3.80 7.42
CA THR A 49 -2.65 -4.13 7.53
C THR A 49 -1.78 -3.53 6.43
N LEU A 50 -2.29 -3.35 5.21
CA LEU A 50 -1.45 -2.99 4.06
C LEU A 50 -1.80 -1.64 3.42
N PHE A 51 -3.08 -1.26 3.45
CA PHE A 51 -3.61 -0.20 2.58
C PHE A 51 -4.32 0.93 3.33
N SER A 52 -4.42 0.82 4.66
CA SER A 52 -5.04 1.85 5.48
C SER A 52 -4.19 3.13 5.48
N GLU A 53 -4.86 4.27 5.69
CA GLU A 53 -4.22 5.59 5.69
C GLU A 53 -3.04 5.66 6.67
N HIS A 54 -3.22 5.12 7.89
CA HIS A 54 -2.18 5.15 8.91
C HIS A 54 -0.97 4.29 8.52
N ILE A 55 -1.17 3.14 7.88
CA ILE A 55 -0.06 2.30 7.36
C ILE A 55 0.68 3.04 6.24
N ALA A 56 -0.06 3.63 5.29
CA ALA A 56 0.53 4.39 4.20
C ALA A 56 1.33 5.60 4.71
N ALA A 57 0.76 6.38 5.63
CA ALA A 57 1.42 7.52 6.23
C ALA A 57 2.69 7.11 7.00
N ALA A 58 2.63 6.05 7.78
CA ALA A 58 3.79 5.53 8.51
C ALA A 58 4.93 5.13 7.56
N ALA A 59 4.62 4.45 6.45
CA ALA A 59 5.61 4.06 5.44
C ALA A 59 6.27 5.29 4.78
N ILE A 60 5.47 6.31 4.43
CA ILE A 60 5.99 7.56 3.86
C ILE A 60 6.91 8.27 4.86
N VAL A 61 6.48 8.41 6.11
CA VAL A 61 7.26 9.04 7.18
C VAL A 61 8.59 8.31 7.40
N ALA A 62 8.58 6.98 7.42
CA ALA A 62 9.79 6.17 7.58
C ALA A 62 10.82 6.45 6.48
N ILE A 63 10.38 6.51 5.21
CA ILE A 63 11.27 6.80 4.07
C ILE A 63 11.83 8.22 4.17
N VAL A 64 10.98 9.22 4.47
CA VAL A 64 11.44 10.61 4.61
C VAL A 64 12.45 10.74 5.75
N ALA A 65 12.17 10.13 6.91
CA ALA A 65 13.06 10.14 8.06
C ALA A 65 14.42 9.47 7.77
N ASP A 66 14.42 8.36 7.03
CA ASP A 66 15.65 7.69 6.56
C ASP A 66 16.51 8.65 5.72
N LYS A 67 15.91 9.29 4.71
CA LYS A 67 16.65 10.19 3.80
C LYS A 67 17.16 11.47 4.46
N LEU A 68 16.43 12.00 5.43
CA LEU A 68 16.88 13.17 6.20
C LEU A 68 18.08 12.84 7.11
N LYS A 69 18.17 11.63 7.66
CA LYS A 69 19.34 11.18 8.45
C LYS A 69 20.58 10.96 7.59
N ALA A 70 20.39 10.44 6.37
CA ALA A 70 21.47 10.13 5.44
C ALA A 70 22.10 11.37 4.79
N THR A 71 21.46 12.55 4.89
CA THR A 71 21.98 13.80 4.30
C THR A 71 22.79 14.57 5.34
N PRO A 72 24.13 14.61 5.28
CA PRO A 72 24.90 15.49 6.15
C PRO A 72 24.52 16.94 5.85
N ARG A 73 24.29 17.75 6.90
CA ARG A 73 23.92 19.17 6.82
C ARG A 73 25.03 19.98 6.13
N ARG A 74 25.09 19.92 4.79
CA ARG A 74 26.12 20.55 3.95
C ARG A 74 26.09 22.09 3.96
N GLY A 75 25.11 22.72 4.61
CA GLY A 75 24.87 24.17 4.51
C GLY A 75 25.29 25.03 5.70
N ARG A 76 25.50 24.50 6.91
CA ARG A 76 25.72 25.37 8.10
C ARG A 76 27.19 25.71 8.38
N ALA A 77 28.14 25.01 7.74
CA ALA A 77 29.57 25.20 7.99
C ALA A 77 30.24 26.27 7.11
N ARG A 78 29.57 26.78 6.06
CA ARG A 78 30.18 27.77 5.14
C ARG A 78 29.99 29.23 5.60
N VAL A 79 28.88 29.54 6.28
CA VAL A 79 28.57 30.92 6.71
C VAL A 79 29.44 31.38 7.89
N ALA A 80 29.93 30.46 8.73
CA ALA A 80 30.78 30.81 9.86
C ALA A 80 32.24 31.14 9.48
N ARG A 81 32.73 30.74 8.30
CA ARG A 81 34.11 31.02 7.87
C ARG A 81 34.29 32.32 7.08
N GLU A 82 33.22 32.93 6.58
CA GLU A 82 33.29 34.21 5.85
C GLU A 82 33.23 35.43 6.78
N ALA A 83 32.82 35.26 8.04
CA ALA A 83 32.77 36.35 9.03
C ALA A 83 34.10 36.57 9.79
N GLU A 84 35.09 35.68 9.64
CA GLU A 84 36.35 35.71 10.42
C GLU A 84 37.56 36.20 9.60
N THR A 85 37.37 36.49 8.30
CA THR A 85 38.41 37.03 7.41
C THR A 85 37.91 38.25 6.64
N SER A 86 37.69 39.36 7.33
CA SER A 86 37.70 40.68 6.71
C SER A 86 38.53 41.63 7.59
N PRO A 87 39.63 42.21 7.09
CA PRO A 87 40.40 43.25 7.77
C PRO A 87 39.64 44.58 7.83
#